data_AF-A0A7X5SBU2-F1
#
_entry.id   AF-A0A7X5SBU2-F1
#
_cell.length_a   1.000
_cell.length_b   1.000
_cell.length_c   1.000
_cell.angle_alpha   90.00
_cell.angle_beta   90.00
_cell.angle_gamma   90.00
#
_symmetry.space_group_name_H-M   'P 1'
#
loop_
_entity.id
_entity.type
_entity.pdbx_description
1 polymer ?
#
loop_
_entity_poly.entity_id
_entity_poly.type
_entity_poly.pdbx_seq_one_letter_code
_entity_poly.pdbx_strand_id
1 'polypeptide(L)'
;CDQSDARPGCQVTYRYVPYVLRVLPQPMVFGQMALAHALIAAGGSRAVALNIVAPEDNPVALADYARHMAMFRFFAARYPDVPLSLHAGELALGLVPPAQLRSHIRQAVDAGARRIGHGVDLPYEDDA
;
A
#
# COMPACT_ATOMS: atom_id res chain seq x y z
N CYS A 1 31.54 0.43 5.26
CA CYS A 1 31.11 1.37 4.21
C CYS A 1 31.76 2.73 4.39
N ASP A 2 32.06 3.14 5.62
CA ASP A 2 32.73 4.41 5.91
C ASP A 2 34.26 4.27 5.96
N GLN A 3 34.84 3.66 4.92
CA GLN A 3 36.27 3.43 4.75
C GLN A 3 36.67 3.91 3.35
N SER A 4 37.94 4.27 3.14
CA SER A 4 38.43 4.77 1.84
C SER A 4 38.39 3.73 0.72
N ASP A 5 38.35 2.44 1.06
CA ASP A 5 38.30 1.28 0.15
C ASP A 5 36.93 0.59 0.14
N ALA A 6 35.86 1.34 0.41
CA ALA A 6 34.50 0.79 0.50
C ALA A 6 34.11 -0.03 -0.74
N ARG A 7 33.62 -1.26 -0.50
CA ARG A 7 33.14 -2.17 -1.55
C ARG A 7 31.98 -1.52 -2.34
N PRO A 8 31.79 -1.84 -3.64
CA PRO A 8 30.71 -1.25 -4.46
C PRO A 8 29.31 -1.33 -3.84
N GLY A 9 29.01 -2.39 -3.10
CA GLY A 9 27.73 -2.54 -2.39
C GLY A 9 27.43 -1.43 -1.38
N CYS A 10 28.45 -0.73 -0.86
CA CYS A 10 28.28 0.41 0.04
C CYS A 10 27.72 1.66 -0.63
N GLN A 11 27.74 1.73 -1.97
CA GLN A 11 27.17 2.84 -2.74
C GLN A 11 25.69 2.61 -3.09
N VAL A 12 25.13 1.43 -2.77
CA VAL A 12 23.73 1.12 -3.04
C VAL A 12 22.83 1.97 -2.14
N THR A 13 22.03 2.82 -2.76
CA THR A 13 21.01 3.61 -2.08
C THR A 13 19.78 2.74 -1.85
N TYR A 14 19.40 2.56 -0.58
CA TYR A 14 18.17 1.85 -0.22
C TYR A 14 17.23 2.73 0.60
N ARG A 15 15.93 2.47 0.47
CA ARG A 15 14.84 3.10 1.21
C ARG A 15 13.85 2.04 1.65
N TYR A 16 13.04 2.38 2.65
CA TYR A 16 12.01 1.50 3.18
C TYR A 16 10.62 1.98 2.79
N VAL A 17 9.73 1.00 2.60
CA VAL A 17 8.30 1.23 2.42
C VAL A 17 7.60 0.47 3.56
N PRO A 18 7.29 1.14 4.69
CA PRO A 18 6.52 0.53 5.75
C PRO A 18 5.17 0.02 5.23
N TYR A 19 4.74 -1.11 5.77
CA TYR A 19 3.50 -1.76 5.38
C TYR A 19 2.43 -1.69 6.46
N VAL A 20 1.18 -1.78 6.02
CA VAL A 20 -0.01 -1.94 6.84
C VAL A 20 -0.63 -3.31 6.54
N LEU A 21 -1.08 -4.03 7.57
CA LEU A 21 -1.61 -5.39 7.42
C LEU A 21 -3.14 -5.36 7.27
N ARG A 22 -3.65 -5.66 6.07
CA ARG A 22 -5.10 -5.58 5.73
C ARG A 22 -5.98 -6.66 6.35
N VAL A 23 -5.38 -7.58 7.12
CA VAL A 23 -6.06 -8.70 7.78
C VAL A 23 -6.29 -8.47 9.28
N LEU A 24 -5.87 -7.31 9.79
CA LEU A 24 -6.05 -6.93 11.19
C LEU A 24 -7.37 -6.17 11.40
N PRO A 25 -7.88 -6.09 12.65
CA PRO A 25 -9.00 -5.22 12.98
C PRO A 25 -8.75 -3.77 12.56
N GLN A 26 -9.78 -3.10 12.05
CA GLN A 26 -9.71 -1.72 11.53
C GLN A 26 -8.97 -0.71 12.44
N PRO A 27 -9.14 -0.71 13.78
CA PRO A 27 -8.39 0.22 14.63
C PRO A 27 -6.87 0.00 14.58
N MET A 28 -6.42 -1.25 14.41
CA MET A 28 -5.00 -1.58 14.27
C MET A 28 -4.48 -1.15 12.90
N VAL A 29 -5.26 -1.40 11.83
CA VAL A 29 -4.95 -0.93 10.47
C VAL A 29 -4.80 0.59 10.45
N PHE A 30 -5.76 1.31 11.02
CA PHE A 30 -5.73 2.76 11.12
C PHE A 30 -4.52 3.25 11.94
N GLY A 31 -4.21 2.61 13.06
CA GLY A 31 -3.04 2.92 13.87
C GLY A 31 -1.72 2.73 13.13
N GLN A 32 -1.59 1.64 12.36
CA GLN A 32 -0.42 1.40 11.50
C GLN A 32 -0.30 2.46 10.41
N MET A 33 -1.41 2.84 9.77
CA MET A 33 -1.42 3.95 8.80
C MET A 33 -0.98 5.26 9.45
N ALA A 34 -1.52 5.60 10.63
CA ALA A 34 -1.17 6.84 11.33
C ALA A 34 0.33 6.90 11.65
N LEU A 35 0.87 5.82 12.22
CA LEU A 35 2.29 5.72 12.57
C LEU A 35 3.18 5.86 11.34
N ALA A 36 2.87 5.13 10.26
CA ALA A 36 3.72 5.11 9.08
C ALA A 36 3.65 6.45 8.30
N HIS A 37 2.50 7.12 8.23
CA HIS A 37 2.43 8.47 7.67
C HIS A 37 3.24 9.47 8.51
N ALA A 38 3.08 9.46 9.84
CA ALA A 38 3.82 10.35 10.73
C ALA A 38 5.34 10.11 10.64
N LEU A 39 5.79 8.85 10.56
CA LEU A 39 7.20 8.50 10.42
C LEU A 39 7.81 9.05 9.13
N ILE A 40 7.09 8.94 8.01
CA ILE A 40 7.58 9.44 6.72
C ILE A 40 7.58 10.98 6.72
N ALA A 41 6.50 11.58 7.21
CA ALA A 41 6.33 13.04 7.25
C ALA A 41 7.33 13.73 8.18
N ALA A 42 7.73 13.10 9.30
CA ALA A 42 8.74 13.62 10.20
C ALA A 42 10.14 13.74 9.55
N GLY A 43 10.39 12.99 8.46
CA GLY A 43 11.69 12.95 7.81
C GLY A 43 12.78 12.30 8.68
N GLY A 44 14.04 12.40 8.25
CA GLY A 44 15.19 11.88 9.01
C GLY A 44 15.35 10.35 9.03
N SER A 45 14.36 9.59 8.57
CA SER A 45 14.46 8.14 8.37
C SER A 45 14.68 7.78 6.89
N ARG A 46 14.90 6.49 6.60
CA ARG A 46 14.94 5.97 5.22
C ARG A 46 13.55 5.57 4.69
N ALA A 47 12.47 5.79 5.45
CA ALA A 47 11.11 5.49 5.01
C ALA A 47 10.62 6.55 4.01
N VAL A 48 10.05 6.12 2.87
CA VAL A 48 9.73 7.04 1.75
C VAL A 48 8.35 6.87 1.13
N ALA A 49 7.63 5.82 1.47
CA ALA A 49 6.28 5.57 0.97
C ALA A 49 5.55 4.58 1.88
N LEU A 50 4.24 4.46 1.73
CA LEU A 50 3.41 3.50 2.44
C LEU A 50 2.91 2.38 1.52
N ASN A 51 2.69 1.20 2.09
CA ASN A 51 2.08 0.07 1.39
C ASN A 51 1.00 -0.59 2.27
N ILE A 52 0.13 -1.37 1.65
CA ILE A 52 -0.81 -2.30 2.30
C ILE A 52 -0.49 -3.71 1.80
N VAL A 53 -0.35 -4.68 2.72
CA VAL A 53 0.11 -6.05 2.42
C VAL A 53 -0.72 -7.08 3.18
N ALA A 54 -0.34 -8.36 3.09
CA ALA A 54 -1.09 -9.58 3.47
C ALA A 54 -2.07 -10.02 2.37
N PRO A 55 -2.64 -11.24 2.41
CA PRO A 55 -3.49 -11.75 1.31
C PRO A 55 -4.68 -10.85 1.03
N GLU A 56 -4.86 -10.48 -0.25
CA GLU A 56 -5.96 -9.61 -0.69
C GLU A 56 -7.32 -10.32 -0.70
N ASP A 57 -7.30 -11.64 -0.90
CA ASP A 57 -8.44 -12.55 -0.90
C ASP A 57 -8.91 -12.95 0.52
N ASN A 58 -8.22 -12.48 1.56
CA ASN A 58 -8.64 -12.73 2.93
C ASN A 58 -10.04 -12.13 3.21
N PRO A 59 -10.95 -12.84 3.91
CA PRO A 59 -12.30 -12.33 4.16
C PRO A 59 -12.38 -10.95 4.82
N VAL A 60 -11.45 -10.64 5.74
CA VAL A 60 -11.38 -9.31 6.38
C VAL A 60 -10.92 -8.27 5.36
N ALA A 61 -9.90 -8.60 4.56
CA ALA A 61 -9.36 -7.71 3.55
C ALA A 61 -10.41 -7.33 2.49
N LEU A 62 -11.16 -8.31 2.00
CA LEU A 62 -12.26 -8.11 1.04
C LEU A 62 -13.40 -7.29 1.66
N ALA A 63 -13.82 -7.63 2.88
CA ALA A 63 -14.91 -6.94 3.56
C ALA A 63 -14.58 -5.46 3.86
N ASP A 64 -13.31 -5.16 4.16
CA ASP A 64 -12.86 -3.84 4.59
C ASP A 64 -12.11 -3.05 3.51
N TYR A 65 -11.95 -3.57 2.29
CA TYR A 65 -11.13 -2.94 1.25
C TYR A 65 -11.50 -1.46 1.01
N ALA A 66 -12.79 -1.18 0.80
CA ALA A 66 -13.29 0.17 0.59
C ALA A 66 -13.04 1.08 1.81
N ARG A 67 -13.08 0.53 3.03
CA ARG A 67 -12.76 1.26 4.26
C ARG A 67 -11.26 1.54 4.36
N HIS A 68 -10.40 0.58 4.01
CA HIS A 68 -8.96 0.79 3.93
C HIS A 68 -8.63 1.94 2.97
N MET A 69 -9.26 1.97 1.79
CA MET A 69 -9.07 3.06 0.81
C MET A 69 -9.58 4.41 1.34
N ALA A 70 -10.69 4.43 2.08
CA ALA A 70 -11.16 5.63 2.76
C ALA A 70 -10.17 6.13 3.84
N MET A 71 -9.55 5.24 4.59
CA MET A 71 -8.50 5.58 5.56
C MET A 71 -7.27 6.15 4.86
N PHE A 72 -6.84 5.58 3.74
CA PHE A 72 -5.76 6.14 2.92
C PHE A 72 -6.08 7.55 2.44
N ARG A 73 -7.28 7.80 1.89
CA ARG A 73 -7.71 9.15 1.50
C ARG A 73 -7.69 10.13 2.68
N PHE A 74 -8.15 9.69 3.86
CA PHE A 74 -8.13 10.51 5.07
C PHE A 74 -6.72 10.96 5.46
N PHE A 75 -5.72 10.07 5.34
CA PHE A 75 -4.33 10.40 5.64
C PHE A 75 -3.65 11.16 4.50
N ALA A 76 -3.96 10.88 3.24
CA ALA A 76 -3.46 11.61 2.09
C ALA A 76 -3.83 13.11 2.16
N ALA A 77 -5.02 13.43 2.67
CA ALA A 77 -5.43 14.82 2.92
C ALA A 77 -4.62 15.51 4.04
N ARG A 78 -4.05 14.76 4.99
CA ARG A 78 -3.26 15.29 6.13
C ARG A 78 -1.76 15.28 5.86
N TYR A 79 -1.31 14.36 5.02
CA TYR A 79 0.08 14.11 4.68
C TYR A 79 0.24 14.07 3.16
N PRO A 80 -0.02 15.18 2.44
CA PRO A 80 -0.08 15.20 0.97
C PRO A 80 1.24 14.79 0.29
N ASP A 81 2.36 14.95 1.01
CA ASP A 81 3.69 14.63 0.51
C ASP A 81 4.12 13.17 0.75
N VAL A 82 3.33 12.39 1.51
CA VAL A 82 3.62 10.97 1.77
C VAL A 82 3.15 10.11 0.59
N PRO A 83 4.05 9.50 -0.20
CA PRO A 83 3.67 8.71 -1.35
C PRO A 83 3.05 7.36 -0.96
N LEU A 84 2.07 6.90 -1.74
CA LEU A 84 1.45 5.58 -1.60
C LEU A 84 1.90 4.64 -2.73
N SER A 85 2.26 3.40 -2.37
CA SER A 85 2.72 2.34 -3.26
C SER A 85 2.02 1.04 -2.87
N LEU A 86 0.72 0.95 -3.14
CA LEU A 86 -0.19 -0.04 -2.55
C LEU A 86 -0.21 -1.36 -3.34
N HIS A 87 -0.34 -2.50 -2.67
CA HIS A 87 -0.83 -3.71 -3.34
C HIS A 87 -2.32 -3.53 -3.62
N ALA A 88 -2.70 -3.81 -4.87
CA ALA A 88 -4.08 -3.89 -5.29
C ALA A 88 -4.19 -4.80 -6.51
N GLY A 89 -5.31 -5.51 -6.59
CA GLY A 89 -5.57 -6.39 -7.71
C GLY A 89 -4.71 -7.64 -7.73
N GLU A 90 -4.29 -8.13 -6.56
CA GLU A 90 -3.66 -9.45 -6.42
C GLU A 90 -4.75 -10.54 -6.29
N LEU A 91 -5.73 -10.51 -7.18
CA LEU A 91 -6.88 -11.40 -7.21
C LEU A 91 -6.99 -12.09 -8.58
N ALA A 92 -7.80 -13.16 -8.65
CA ALA A 92 -8.02 -13.91 -9.88
C ALA A 92 -9.41 -14.57 -9.90
N LEU A 93 -9.91 -14.84 -11.11
CA LEU A 93 -11.10 -15.68 -11.30
C LEU A 93 -10.91 -17.05 -10.65
N GLY A 94 -11.93 -17.49 -9.90
CA GLY A 94 -11.91 -18.75 -9.16
C GLY A 94 -11.30 -18.67 -7.75
N LEU A 95 -10.56 -17.60 -7.43
CA LEU A 95 -10.07 -17.33 -6.07
C LEU A 95 -11.10 -16.56 -5.24
N VAL A 96 -11.74 -15.57 -5.86
CA VAL A 96 -12.76 -14.70 -5.25
C VAL A 96 -14.03 -14.61 -6.10
N PRO A 97 -15.18 -14.20 -5.54
CA PRO A 97 -16.35 -13.89 -6.33
C PRO A 97 -16.05 -12.80 -7.38
N PRO A 98 -16.63 -12.84 -8.59
CA PRO A 98 -16.35 -11.88 -9.66
C PRO A 98 -16.52 -10.41 -9.24
N ALA A 99 -17.42 -10.12 -8.31
CA ALA A 99 -17.62 -8.76 -7.79
C ALA A 99 -16.37 -8.14 -7.14
N GLN A 100 -15.44 -8.95 -6.62
CA GLN A 100 -14.21 -8.47 -5.98
C GLN A 100 -13.12 -8.07 -6.99
N LEU A 101 -13.22 -8.52 -8.24
CA LEU A 101 -12.22 -8.25 -9.29
C LEU A 101 -12.39 -6.89 -9.98
N ARG A 102 -13.46 -6.16 -9.63
CA ARG A 102 -14.00 -5.09 -10.49
C ARG A 102 -13.41 -3.70 -10.22
N SER A 103 -12.68 -3.50 -9.12
CA SER A 103 -12.39 -2.12 -8.70
C SER A 103 -11.24 -1.91 -7.71
N HIS A 104 -10.50 -2.94 -7.28
CA HIS A 104 -9.47 -2.74 -6.26
C HIS A 104 -8.34 -1.82 -6.74
N ILE A 105 -7.84 -1.99 -7.95
CA ILE A 105 -6.82 -1.14 -8.55
C ILE A 105 -7.35 0.28 -8.72
N ARG A 106 -8.54 0.47 -9.30
CA ARG A 106 -9.18 1.80 -9.43
C ARG A 106 -9.32 2.50 -8.08
N GLN A 107 -9.86 1.81 -7.08
CA GLN A 107 -10.04 2.37 -5.75
C GLN A 107 -8.70 2.74 -5.08
N ALA A 108 -7.63 1.98 -5.31
CA ALA A 108 -6.29 2.31 -4.83
C ALA A 108 -5.73 3.57 -5.51
N VAL A 109 -5.88 3.68 -6.84
CA VAL A 109 -5.50 4.88 -7.59
C VAL A 109 -6.28 6.10 -7.10
N ASP A 110 -7.59 5.99 -6.95
CA ASP A 110 -8.46 7.05 -6.44
C ASP A 110 -8.16 7.41 -4.98
N ALA A 111 -7.57 6.48 -4.22
CA ALA A 111 -7.06 6.75 -2.87
C ALA A 111 -5.71 7.48 -2.85
N GLY A 112 -5.09 7.70 -4.00
CA GLY A 112 -3.81 8.40 -4.15
C GLY A 112 -2.60 7.49 -4.33
N ALA A 113 -2.78 6.20 -4.65
CA ALA A 113 -1.68 5.32 -5.01
C ALA A 113 -0.93 5.86 -6.24
N ARG A 114 0.38 6.09 -6.07
CA ARG A 114 1.28 6.49 -7.17
C ARG A 114 1.89 5.29 -7.88
N ARG A 115 1.86 4.12 -7.23
CA ARG A 115 2.26 2.84 -7.77
C ARG A 115 1.33 1.76 -7.24
N ILE A 116 1.07 0.77 -8.08
CA ILE A 116 0.32 -0.43 -7.75
C ILE A 116 1.29 -1.61 -7.79
N GLY A 117 1.33 -2.38 -6.70
CA GLY A 117 1.96 -3.70 -6.70
C GLY A 117 0.98 -4.74 -7.24
N HIS A 118 1.48 -5.68 -8.04
CA HIS A 118 0.70 -6.71 -8.76
C HIS A 118 -0.12 -6.16 -9.93
N GLY A 119 -1.38 -5.76 -9.69
CA GLY A 119 -2.32 -5.40 -10.75
C GLY A 119 -2.70 -6.57 -11.67
N VAL A 120 -2.83 -7.78 -11.11
CA VAL A 120 -3.11 -9.01 -11.87
C VAL A 120 -4.53 -9.01 -12.43
N ASP A 121 -5.50 -8.51 -11.66
CA ASP A 121 -6.91 -8.49 -12.05
C ASP A 121 -7.33 -7.25 -12.87
N LEU A 122 -6.37 -6.42 -13.31
CA LEU A 122 -6.66 -5.23 -14.12
C LEU A 122 -7.61 -5.48 -15.30
N PRO A 123 -7.51 -6.59 -16.07
CA PRO A 123 -8.45 -6.87 -17.16
C PRO A 123 -9.91 -7.12 -16.74
N TYR A 124 -10.18 -7.29 -15.45
CA TYR A 124 -11.51 -7.52 -14.90
C TYR A 124 -12.11 -6.28 -14.22
N GLU A 125 -11.37 -5.18 -14.13
CA GLU A 125 -11.91 -3.94 -13.59
C GLU A 125 -13.02 -3.37 -14.46
N ASP A 126 -13.96 -2.67 -13.82
CA ASP A 126 -14.95 -1.90 -14.53
C ASP A 126 -14.24 -0.80 -15.34
N ASP A 127 -14.65 -0.66 -16.61
CA ASP A 127 -14.11 0.32 -17.57
C ASP A 127 -12.60 0.18 -17.86
N ALA A 128 -12.07 -1.05 -17.81
CA ALA A 128 -10.69 -1.40 -18.19
C ALA A 128 -10.43 -1.38 -19.71
#